data_AF-R9LWJ2-F1
#
_entry.id   AF-R9LWJ2-F1
#
_cell.length_a   1.000
_cell.length_b   1.000
_cell.length_c   1.000
_cell.angle_alpha   90.00
_cell.angle_beta   90.00
_cell.angle_gamma   90.00
#
_symmetry.space_group_name_H-M   'P 1'
#
loop_
_entity.id
_entity.type
_entity.pdbx_description
1 polymer ?
#
loop_
_entity_poly.entity_id
_entity_poly.type
_entity_poly.pdbx_seq_one_letter_code
_entity_poly.pdbx_strand_id
1 'polypeptide(L)'
;MIDFGAIFGKMFAPIGAFFGLLFKCVFGGALLLIFGALVYFFVRYKFNPLKLVPDDLRQPYIHNKWLDLFRWLLVDFLERDLHRGEFNEYGFTFYVGRQGAGKTISMVRYLELMKERYPKCIIVTNFAYYRSDHIMTDWRDMLTLRNGTDGIIFAIDEIHSEYSAKSWNDVPESLLSEVSQQRKQRVKIVATAQFFTRVAKPLREQAATVVSCSTWAGRLTKNREYDALQYATVIENPAVLKKKVKPLRKSSFVQSDGLRACYDTFEKIERMAKIPFSPRKDRGE
;
A
#
# COMPACT_ATOMS: atom_id res chain seq x y z
N MET A 1 -11.71 -36.09 -50.11
CA MET A 1 -10.99 -35.44 -48.98
C MET A 1 -11.53 -36.05 -47.70
N ILE A 2 -10.74 -36.88 -47.02
CA ILE A 2 -11.08 -37.36 -45.67
C ILE A 2 -10.79 -36.19 -44.74
N ASP A 3 -11.82 -35.68 -44.08
CA ASP A 3 -11.70 -34.59 -43.11
C ASP A 3 -11.03 -35.11 -41.83
N PHE A 4 -9.70 -35.10 -41.85
CA PHE A 4 -8.85 -35.52 -40.75
C PHE A 4 -9.12 -34.71 -39.47
N GLY A 5 -9.62 -33.48 -39.57
CA GLY A 5 -9.97 -32.64 -38.42
C GLY A 5 -11.21 -33.14 -37.67
N ALA A 6 -12.23 -33.60 -38.40
CA ALA A 6 -13.44 -34.16 -37.82
C ALA A 6 -13.21 -35.53 -37.15
N ILE A 7 -12.28 -36.34 -37.67
CA ILE A 7 -11.93 -37.65 -37.11
C ILE A 7 -11.06 -37.49 -35.86
N PHE A 8 -10.08 -36.58 -35.88
CA PHE A 8 -9.28 -36.25 -34.69
C PHE A 8 -10.15 -35.68 -33.57
N GLY A 9 -11.09 -34.77 -33.87
CA GLY A 9 -12.01 -34.21 -32.88
C GLY A 9 -12.88 -35.27 -32.19
N LYS A 10 -13.36 -36.27 -32.94
CA LYS A 10 -14.16 -37.39 -32.41
C LYS A 10 -13.34 -38.41 -31.61
N MET A 11 -12.05 -38.59 -31.91
CA MET A 11 -11.16 -39.48 -31.16
C MET A 11 -10.70 -38.88 -29.81
N PHE A 12 -10.54 -37.57 -29.71
CA PHE A 12 -10.10 -36.89 -28.47
C PHE A 12 -11.26 -36.47 -27.54
N ALA A 13 -12.50 -36.42 -28.05
CA ALA A 13 -13.69 -36.15 -27.24
C ALA A 13 -13.89 -37.10 -26.03
N PRO A 14 -13.75 -38.44 -26.15
CA PRO A 14 -13.90 -39.34 -24.99
C PRO A 14 -12.77 -39.18 -23.95
N ILE A 15 -11.56 -38.83 -24.40
CA ILE A 15 -10.42 -38.57 -23.51
C ILE A 15 -10.65 -37.30 -22.69
N GLY A 16 -11.11 -36.22 -23.33
CA GLY A 16 -11.47 -34.98 -22.64
C GLY A 16 -12.64 -35.15 -21.66
N ALA A 17 -13.64 -35.96 -22.01
CA ALA A 17 -14.75 -36.29 -21.12
C ALA A 17 -14.30 -37.12 -19.90
N PHE A 18 -13.36 -38.05 -20.08
CA PHE A 18 -12.78 -38.84 -19.00
C PHE A 18 -11.96 -37.98 -18.02
N PHE A 19 -11.09 -37.08 -18.52
CA PHE A 19 -10.36 -36.14 -17.66
C PHE A 19 -11.30 -35.17 -16.94
N GLY A 20 -12.37 -34.72 -17.60
CA GLY A 20 -13.40 -33.88 -16.98
C GLY A 20 -14.16 -34.61 -15.86
N LEU A 21 -14.48 -35.89 -16.04
CA LEU A 21 -15.12 -36.73 -15.03
C LEU A 21 -14.18 -36.99 -13.85
N LEU A 22 -12.91 -37.33 -14.12
CA LEU A 22 -11.89 -37.55 -13.11
C LEU A 22 -11.68 -36.29 -12.25
N PHE A 23 -11.59 -35.13 -12.90
CA PHE A 23 -11.47 -33.85 -12.20
C PHE A 23 -12.68 -33.56 -11.31
N LYS A 24 -13.90 -33.82 -11.80
CA LYS A 24 -15.13 -33.68 -11.01
C LYS A 24 -15.18 -34.63 -9.81
N CYS A 25 -14.76 -35.89 -9.97
CA CYS A 25 -14.73 -36.87 -8.88
C CYS A 25 -13.67 -36.51 -7.83
N VAL A 26 -12.47 -36.11 -8.25
CA VAL A 26 -11.40 -35.67 -7.34
C VAL A 26 -11.80 -34.40 -6.60
N PHE A 27 -12.36 -33.42 -7.32
CA PHE A 27 -12.83 -32.17 -6.72
C PHE A 27 -14.02 -32.38 -5.77
N GLY A 28 -14.97 -33.24 -6.15
CA GLY A 28 -16.09 -33.63 -5.30
C GLY A 28 -15.66 -34.38 -4.05
N GLY A 29 -14.72 -35.32 -4.18
CA GLY A 29 -14.12 -36.02 -3.04
C GLY A 29 -13.37 -35.07 -2.10
N ALA A 30 -12.61 -34.12 -2.66
CA ALA A 30 -11.93 -33.10 -1.86
C ALA A 30 -12.92 -32.19 -1.10
N LEU A 31 -14.01 -31.77 -1.75
CA LEU A 31 -15.07 -30.98 -1.10
C LEU A 31 -15.75 -31.75 0.04
N LEU A 32 -16.03 -33.04 -0.15
CA LEU A 32 -16.62 -33.89 0.89
C LEU A 32 -15.66 -34.08 2.07
N LEU A 33 -14.36 -34.24 1.83
CA LEU A 33 -13.35 -34.30 2.88
C LEU A 33 -13.25 -32.99 3.67
N ILE A 34 -13.27 -31.84 2.97
CA ILE A 34 -13.29 -30.52 3.61
C ILE A 34 -14.56 -30.36 4.44
N PHE A 35 -15.72 -30.70 3.89
CA PHE A 35 -16.99 -30.64 4.61
C PHE A 35 -17.01 -31.56 5.84
N GLY A 36 -16.49 -32.78 5.71
CA GLY A 36 -16.33 -33.73 6.82
C GLY A 36 -15.40 -33.20 7.90
N ALA A 37 -14.30 -32.54 7.53
CA ALA A 37 -13.39 -31.90 8.47
C ALA A 37 -14.04 -30.70 9.20
N LEU A 38 -14.86 -29.92 8.49
CA LEU A 38 -15.65 -28.82 9.08
C LEU A 38 -16.66 -29.37 10.09
N VAL A 39 -17.46 -30.36 9.70
CA VAL A 39 -18.43 -31.02 10.59
C VAL A 39 -17.72 -31.62 11.80
N TYR A 40 -16.60 -32.31 11.58
CA TYR A 40 -15.77 -32.85 12.67
C TYR A 40 -15.34 -31.74 13.64
N PHE A 41 -14.90 -30.59 13.15
CA PHE A 41 -14.53 -29.45 13.98
C PHE A 41 -15.71 -28.93 14.82
N PHE A 42 -16.87 -28.67 14.20
CA PHE A 42 -18.05 -28.17 14.92
C PHE A 42 -18.58 -29.19 15.95
N VAL A 43 -18.60 -30.49 15.61
CA VAL A 43 -19.05 -31.55 16.51
C VAL A 43 -18.06 -31.80 17.65
N ARG A 44 -16.76 -31.88 17.36
CA ARG A 44 -15.70 -32.19 18.34
C ARG A 44 -15.53 -31.11 19.40
N TYR A 45 -15.74 -29.86 19.02
CA TYR A 45 -15.61 -28.70 19.91
C TYR A 45 -16.96 -28.10 20.35
N LYS A 46 -18.08 -28.72 19.97
CA LYS A 46 -19.46 -28.33 20.33
C LYS A 46 -19.80 -26.87 19.98
N PHE A 47 -19.25 -26.35 18.90
CA PHE A 47 -19.59 -25.02 18.41
C PHE A 47 -20.90 -25.07 17.61
N ASN A 48 -21.83 -24.15 17.90
CA ASN A 48 -23.07 -24.04 17.14
C ASN A 48 -22.83 -23.24 15.85
N PRO A 49 -22.93 -23.85 14.65
CA PRO A 49 -22.64 -23.15 13.39
C PRO A 49 -23.59 -21.99 13.10
N LEU A 50 -24.77 -21.96 13.74
CA LEU A 50 -25.81 -20.95 13.55
C LEU A 50 -25.74 -19.79 14.57
N LYS A 51 -24.96 -19.94 15.65
CA LYS A 51 -24.77 -18.91 16.70
C LYS A 51 -23.31 -18.93 17.16
N LEU A 52 -22.42 -18.42 16.29
CA LEU A 52 -20.99 -18.31 16.59
C LEU A 52 -20.72 -16.99 17.31
N VAL A 53 -20.27 -17.07 18.56
CA VAL A 53 -19.80 -15.92 19.35
C VAL A 53 -18.26 -15.95 19.37
N PRO A 54 -17.57 -14.84 19.04
CA PRO A 54 -16.10 -14.78 19.02
C PRO A 54 -15.44 -15.19 20.35
N ASP A 55 -16.06 -14.84 21.49
CA ASP A 55 -15.52 -15.14 22.81
C ASP A 55 -15.54 -16.65 23.13
N ASP A 56 -16.56 -17.38 22.68
CA ASP A 56 -16.64 -18.83 22.85
C ASP A 56 -15.58 -19.56 22.01
N LEU A 57 -15.26 -19.02 20.83
CA LEU A 57 -14.21 -19.54 19.96
C LEU A 57 -12.80 -19.29 20.52
N ARG A 58 -12.61 -18.30 21.41
CA ARG A 58 -11.29 -17.96 21.99
C ARG A 58 -10.89 -18.87 23.16
N GLN A 59 -11.86 -19.40 23.91
CA GLN A 59 -11.63 -20.16 25.14
C GLN A 59 -10.89 -21.51 24.95
N PRO A 60 -11.18 -22.35 23.94
CA PRO A 60 -10.57 -23.67 23.87
C PRO A 60 -9.15 -23.62 23.28
N TYR A 61 -8.22 -24.32 23.94
CA TYR A 61 -6.89 -24.57 23.40
C TYR A 61 -6.90 -25.79 22.48
N ILE A 62 -6.62 -25.59 21.19
CA ILE A 62 -6.59 -26.65 20.17
C ILE A 62 -5.14 -27.03 19.88
N HIS A 63 -4.75 -28.27 20.16
CA HIS A 63 -3.37 -28.76 19.93
C HIS A 63 -3.03 -28.88 18.42
N ASN A 64 -4.02 -29.18 17.57
CA ASN A 64 -3.81 -29.34 16.14
C ASN A 64 -3.71 -27.97 15.44
N LYS A 65 -2.51 -27.63 14.94
CA LYS A 65 -2.21 -26.35 14.27
C LYS A 65 -3.21 -25.93 13.19
N TRP A 66 -3.70 -26.86 12.38
CA TRP A 66 -4.62 -26.55 11.28
C TRP A 66 -6.05 -26.26 11.76
N LEU A 67 -6.50 -26.94 12.80
CA LEU A 67 -7.81 -26.69 13.41
C LEU A 67 -7.77 -25.40 14.24
N ASP A 68 -6.64 -25.10 14.87
CA ASP A 68 -6.42 -23.81 15.55
C ASP A 68 -6.36 -22.65 14.55
N LEU A 69 -5.67 -22.81 13.41
CA LEU A 69 -5.70 -21.83 12.32
C LEU A 69 -7.12 -21.60 11.81
N PHE A 70 -7.89 -22.67 11.60
CA PHE A 70 -9.29 -22.55 11.15
C PHE A 70 -10.16 -21.82 12.18
N ARG A 71 -9.99 -22.11 13.47
CA ARG A 71 -10.64 -21.39 14.58
C ARG A 71 -10.36 -19.90 14.51
N TRP A 72 -9.10 -19.50 14.39
CA TRP A 72 -8.71 -18.09 14.30
C TRP A 72 -9.22 -17.42 13.03
N LEU A 73 -9.18 -18.11 11.87
CA LEU A 73 -9.77 -17.60 10.63
C LEU A 73 -11.28 -17.37 10.75
N LEU A 74 -12.00 -18.20 11.52
CA LEU A 74 -13.43 -17.99 11.81
C LEU A 74 -13.65 -16.78 12.73
N VAL A 75 -12.83 -16.62 13.77
CA VAL A 75 -12.88 -15.44 14.65
C VAL A 75 -12.65 -14.17 13.82
N ASP A 76 -11.59 -14.14 13.03
CA ASP A 76 -11.26 -13.01 12.15
C ASP A 76 -12.38 -12.72 11.14
N PHE A 77 -13.06 -13.76 10.64
CA PHE A 77 -14.19 -13.61 9.71
C PHE A 77 -15.43 -13.01 10.40
N LEU A 78 -15.74 -13.44 11.62
CA LEU A 78 -16.89 -12.94 12.40
C LEU A 78 -16.65 -11.51 12.90
N GLU A 79 -15.43 -11.17 13.30
CA GLU A 79 -15.04 -9.82 13.73
C GLU A 79 -14.81 -8.86 12.54
N ARG A 80 -14.72 -9.38 11.31
CA ARG A 80 -14.53 -8.58 10.10
C ARG A 80 -15.59 -7.51 9.91
N ASP A 81 -16.83 -7.81 10.30
CA ASP A 81 -17.94 -6.87 10.21
C ASP A 81 -17.91 -5.80 11.32
N LEU A 82 -17.27 -6.09 12.46
CA LEU A 82 -17.08 -5.14 13.58
C LEU A 82 -16.06 -4.04 13.23
N HIS A 83 -15.05 -4.38 12.42
CA HIS A 83 -14.00 -3.46 11.96
C HIS A 83 -14.27 -2.84 10.58
N ARG A 84 -15.51 -2.95 10.04
CA ARG A 84 -15.85 -2.34 8.75
C ARG A 84 -15.76 -0.82 8.82
N GLY A 85 -14.88 -0.25 8.00
CA GLY A 85 -14.70 1.20 7.85
C GLY A 85 -13.48 1.76 8.60
N GLU A 86 -12.77 0.91 9.34
CA GLU A 86 -11.54 1.29 10.02
C GLU A 86 -10.38 1.57 9.05
N PHE A 87 -9.56 2.57 9.38
CA PHE A 87 -8.38 2.91 8.59
C PHE A 87 -7.32 1.83 8.72
N ASN A 88 -7.02 1.17 7.59
CA ASN A 88 -6.09 0.04 7.52
C ASN A 88 -4.80 0.35 6.75
N GLU A 89 -4.64 1.58 6.28
CA GLU A 89 -3.46 2.00 5.53
C GLU A 89 -2.34 2.35 6.51
N TYR A 90 -1.12 1.90 6.21
CA TYR A 90 0.04 2.17 7.04
C TYR A 90 1.32 2.16 6.21
N GLY A 91 2.43 2.48 6.85
CA GLY A 91 3.74 2.44 6.23
C GLY A 91 4.09 3.74 5.52
N PHE A 92 5.35 3.82 5.13
CA PHE A 92 5.87 4.95 4.39
C PHE A 92 6.00 4.62 2.89
N THR A 93 5.29 5.35 2.03
CA THR A 93 5.31 5.18 0.58
C THR A 93 5.94 6.37 -0.13
N PHE A 94 6.91 6.11 -1.01
CA PHE A 94 7.56 7.13 -1.82
C PHE A 94 7.08 7.13 -3.27
N TYR A 95 6.64 8.28 -3.78
CA TYR A 95 6.36 8.51 -5.20
C TYR A 95 7.59 9.11 -5.89
N VAL A 96 8.23 8.32 -6.75
CA VAL A 96 9.52 8.66 -7.38
C VAL A 96 9.43 8.76 -8.90
N GLY A 97 10.27 9.60 -9.50
CA GLY A 97 10.27 9.88 -10.92
C GLY A 97 10.94 11.22 -11.27
N ARG A 98 11.34 11.36 -12.54
CA ARG A 98 11.92 12.61 -13.05
C ARG A 98 10.92 13.78 -12.89
N GLN A 99 11.41 15.00 -12.99
CA GLN A 99 10.54 16.18 -13.06
C GLN A 99 9.53 16.01 -14.20
N GLY A 100 8.27 16.37 -13.95
CA GLY A 100 7.17 16.16 -14.90
C GLY A 100 6.68 14.71 -15.02
N ALA A 101 7.22 13.74 -14.28
CA ALA A 101 6.78 12.34 -14.35
C ALA A 101 5.41 12.05 -13.71
N GLY A 102 4.80 13.04 -13.04
CA GLY A 102 3.48 12.90 -12.40
C GLY A 102 3.53 12.29 -10.99
N LYS A 103 4.56 12.60 -10.20
CA LYS A 103 4.71 12.14 -8.81
C LYS A 103 3.68 12.78 -7.89
N THR A 104 3.63 14.10 -7.85
CA THR A 104 2.73 14.90 -7.00
C THR A 104 1.27 14.61 -7.33
N ILE A 105 0.91 14.62 -8.62
CA ILE A 105 -0.45 14.25 -9.06
C ILE A 105 -0.84 12.80 -8.70
N SER A 106 0.12 11.86 -8.71
CA SER A 106 -0.13 10.48 -8.28
C SER A 106 -0.36 10.37 -6.78
N MET A 107 0.37 11.15 -5.99
CA MET A 107 0.17 11.26 -4.54
C MET A 107 -1.18 11.92 -4.23
N VAL A 108 -1.51 13.04 -4.86
CA VAL A 108 -2.81 13.73 -4.70
C VAL A 108 -3.97 12.82 -5.08
N ARG A 109 -3.83 12.05 -6.18
CA ARG A 109 -4.84 11.03 -6.52
C ARG A 109 -4.99 9.96 -5.44
N TYR A 110 -3.91 9.55 -4.80
CA TYR A 110 -4.00 8.62 -3.67
C TYR A 110 -4.77 9.27 -2.52
N LEU A 111 -4.51 10.53 -2.19
CA LEU A 111 -5.24 11.26 -1.15
C LEU A 111 -6.74 11.36 -1.45
N GLU A 112 -7.13 11.67 -2.69
CA GLU A 112 -8.54 11.67 -3.11
C GLU A 112 -9.20 10.31 -2.88
N LEU A 113 -8.57 9.24 -3.36
CA LEU A 113 -9.08 7.88 -3.18
C LEU A 113 -9.16 7.46 -1.70
N MET A 114 -8.25 7.99 -0.87
CA MET A 114 -8.26 7.73 0.56
C MET A 114 -9.38 8.49 1.26
N LYS A 115 -9.63 9.76 0.90
CA LYS A 115 -10.73 10.53 1.47
C LYS A 115 -12.10 10.03 0.99
N GLU A 116 -12.19 9.45 -0.22
CA GLU A 116 -13.38 8.74 -0.69
C GLU A 116 -13.64 7.46 0.10
N ARG A 117 -12.58 6.68 0.37
CA ARG A 117 -12.68 5.41 1.10
C ARG A 117 -12.87 5.59 2.60
N TYR A 118 -12.20 6.59 3.18
CA TYR A 118 -12.17 6.91 4.59
C TYR A 118 -12.50 8.40 4.78
N PRO A 119 -13.79 8.80 4.72
CA PRO A 119 -14.17 10.21 4.79
C PRO A 119 -13.72 10.94 6.08
N LYS A 120 -13.56 10.19 7.17
CA LYS A 120 -13.13 10.69 8.48
C LYS A 120 -11.61 10.72 8.67
N CYS A 121 -10.82 10.25 7.70
CA CYS A 121 -9.37 10.28 7.84
C CYS A 121 -8.87 11.72 7.82
N ILE A 122 -7.88 12.03 8.65
CA ILE A 122 -7.23 13.35 8.66
C ILE A 122 -6.07 13.34 7.67
N ILE A 123 -6.00 14.35 6.81
CA ILE A 123 -4.92 14.54 5.85
C ILE A 123 -4.13 15.79 6.23
N VAL A 124 -2.84 15.61 6.47
CA VAL A 124 -1.89 16.66 6.82
C VAL A 124 -0.88 16.83 5.69
N THR A 125 -0.75 18.04 5.14
CA THR A 125 0.12 18.30 3.97
C THR A 125 1.10 19.44 4.23
N ASN A 126 2.31 19.38 3.65
CA ASN A 126 3.23 20.54 3.62
C ASN A 126 2.98 21.48 2.42
N PHE A 127 2.03 21.13 1.55
CA PHE A 127 1.65 21.86 0.35
C PHE A 127 0.14 22.13 0.34
N ALA A 128 -0.27 23.07 -0.50
CA ALA A 128 -1.67 23.42 -0.68
C ALA A 128 -2.43 22.28 -1.36
N TYR A 129 -3.39 21.72 -0.62
CA TYR A 129 -4.27 20.66 -1.10
C TYR A 129 -5.68 20.96 -0.59
N TYR A 130 -6.66 21.00 -1.48
CA TYR A 130 -7.99 21.52 -1.13
C TYR A 130 -8.74 20.72 -0.06
N ARG A 131 -8.39 19.43 0.15
CA ARG A 131 -8.95 18.59 1.23
C ARG A 131 -7.94 18.32 2.34
N SER A 132 -6.89 19.13 2.49
CA SER A 132 -6.05 19.04 3.67
C SER A 132 -6.84 19.54 4.87
N ASP A 133 -6.80 18.77 5.96
CA ASP A 133 -7.41 19.15 7.23
C ASP A 133 -6.43 20.02 8.03
N HIS A 134 -5.13 19.81 7.86
CA HIS A 134 -4.06 20.60 8.48
C HIS A 134 -2.89 20.85 7.53
N ILE A 135 -2.28 22.03 7.65
CA ILE A 135 -0.99 22.33 7.02
C ILE A 135 0.13 22.01 8.01
N MET A 136 1.06 21.17 7.58
CA MET A 136 2.21 20.76 8.37
C MET A 136 3.18 21.93 8.54
N THR A 137 3.55 22.22 9.79
CA THR A 137 4.49 23.29 10.14
C THR A 137 5.82 22.75 10.65
N ASP A 138 5.78 21.64 11.39
CA ASP A 138 6.93 20.99 12.00
C ASP A 138 6.79 19.45 11.88
N TRP A 139 7.91 18.73 11.89
CA TRP A 139 7.92 17.27 11.92
C TRP A 139 7.27 16.71 13.20
N ARG A 140 7.25 17.48 14.29
CA ARG A 140 6.55 17.16 15.55
C ARG A 140 5.05 16.97 15.36
N ASP A 141 4.46 17.54 14.30
CA ASP A 141 3.06 17.30 13.94
C ASP A 141 2.82 15.81 13.65
N MET A 142 3.84 15.11 13.13
CA MET A 142 3.81 13.66 12.91
C MET A 142 3.88 12.85 14.21
N LEU A 143 4.38 13.43 15.31
CA LEU A 143 4.38 12.79 16.62
C LEU A 143 3.09 13.05 17.40
N THR A 144 2.50 14.23 17.23
CA THR A 144 1.42 14.72 18.09
C THR A 144 0.03 14.47 17.51
N LEU A 145 -0.14 14.60 16.18
CA LEU A 145 -1.44 14.44 15.54
C LEU A 145 -1.79 12.96 15.41
N ARG A 146 -2.92 12.56 15.99
CA ARG A 146 -3.47 11.20 15.95
C ARG A 146 -4.98 11.28 15.75
N ASN A 147 -5.54 10.29 15.05
CA ASN A 147 -6.96 10.22 14.71
C ASN A 147 -7.60 8.87 15.08
N GLY A 148 -7.11 8.23 16.14
CA GLY A 148 -7.62 6.95 16.64
C GLY A 148 -7.76 5.89 15.53
N THR A 149 -8.96 5.33 15.40
CA THR A 149 -9.31 4.28 14.43
C THR A 149 -9.55 4.80 13.00
N ASP A 150 -9.88 6.09 12.86
CA ASP A 150 -10.18 6.74 11.58
C ASP A 150 -8.89 7.13 10.81
N GLY A 151 -7.74 7.09 11.49
CA GLY A 151 -6.41 7.14 10.89
C GLY A 151 -6.00 8.51 10.33
N ILE A 152 -4.71 8.65 10.06
CA ILE A 152 -4.10 9.91 9.62
C ILE A 152 -3.09 9.68 8.50
N ILE A 153 -3.12 10.55 7.49
CA ILE A 153 -2.21 10.55 6.35
C ILE A 153 -1.37 11.82 6.37
N PHE A 154 -0.05 11.66 6.43
CA PHE A 154 0.91 12.75 6.20
C PHE A 154 1.40 12.71 4.76
N ALA A 155 1.22 13.81 4.03
CA ALA A 155 1.58 13.93 2.63
C ALA A 155 2.60 15.04 2.40
N ILE A 156 3.81 14.63 1.98
CA ILE A 156 4.98 15.51 1.90
C ILE A 156 5.46 15.61 0.45
N ASP A 157 5.33 16.78 -0.16
CA ASP A 157 5.83 17.03 -1.51
C ASP A 157 7.29 17.49 -1.53
N GLU A 158 8.09 16.84 -2.38
CA GLU A 158 9.52 16.99 -2.57
C GLU A 158 10.30 16.95 -1.25
N ILE A 159 10.21 15.81 -0.55
CA ILE A 159 10.86 15.51 0.75
C ILE A 159 12.38 15.65 0.74
N HIS A 160 13.02 15.83 -0.40
CA HIS A 160 14.46 16.10 -0.45
C HIS A 160 14.77 17.60 -0.37
N SER A 161 13.80 18.47 -0.67
CA SER A 161 13.94 19.93 -0.63
C SER A 161 13.62 20.49 0.76
N GLU A 162 12.57 19.98 1.40
CA GLU A 162 12.24 20.27 2.80
C GLU A 162 13.27 19.69 3.76
N TYR A 163 13.99 18.65 3.33
CA TYR A 163 14.89 17.90 4.20
C TYR A 163 16.29 17.78 3.59
N SER A 164 17.07 18.85 3.74
CA SER A 164 18.51 18.78 3.53
C SER A 164 19.16 17.85 4.58
N ALA A 165 20.26 17.18 4.23
CA ALA A 165 20.97 16.26 5.12
C ALA A 165 21.35 16.89 6.48
N LYS A 166 21.45 18.23 6.56
CA LYS A 166 21.78 18.99 7.76
C LYS A 166 20.64 19.00 8.79
N SER A 167 19.38 19.09 8.35
CA SER A 167 18.20 19.03 9.21
C SER A 167 17.83 17.60 9.65
N TRP A 168 18.36 16.58 8.96
CA TRP A 168 18.15 15.16 9.29
C TRP A 168 18.97 14.66 10.47
N ASN A 169 20.13 15.27 10.74
CA ASN A 169 20.89 14.97 11.96
C ASN A 169 20.09 15.34 13.23
N ASP A 170 19.13 16.27 13.11
CA ASP A 170 18.24 16.71 14.18
C ASP A 170 16.84 16.06 14.14
N VAL A 171 16.54 15.20 13.15
CA VAL A 171 15.30 14.43 13.20
C VAL A 171 15.46 13.41 14.32
N PRO A 172 14.69 13.53 15.40
CA PRO A 172 14.99 12.74 16.58
C PRO A 172 14.71 11.28 16.29
N GLU A 173 15.53 10.44 16.89
CA GLU A 173 15.39 8.97 16.90
C GLU A 173 13.97 8.53 17.28
N SER A 174 13.24 9.37 18.04
CA SER A 174 11.83 9.20 18.33
C SER A 174 10.93 9.16 17.09
N LEU A 175 11.20 9.92 16.03
CA LEU A 175 10.44 9.86 14.78
C LEU A 175 10.68 8.54 14.05
N LEU A 176 11.91 8.02 14.05
CA LEU A 176 12.22 6.71 13.45
C LEU A 176 11.55 5.57 14.23
N SER A 177 11.52 5.66 15.57
CA SER A 177 10.79 4.72 16.43
C SER A 177 9.27 4.75 16.16
N GLU A 178 8.66 5.94 16.06
CA GLU A 178 7.23 6.07 15.72
C GLU A 178 6.92 5.58 14.31
N VAL A 179 7.81 5.87 13.35
CA VAL A 179 7.73 5.35 11.98
C VAL A 179 7.74 3.81 11.96
N SER A 180 8.51 3.17 12.84
CA SER A 180 8.51 1.71 12.98
C SER A 180 7.20 1.16 13.58
N GLN A 181 6.46 1.97 14.35
CA GLN A 181 5.20 1.59 15.02
C GLN A 181 3.92 1.96 14.25
N GLN A 182 4.05 2.45 13.02
CA GLN A 182 2.94 2.97 12.18
C GLN A 182 1.74 2.04 12.06
N ARG A 183 1.95 0.72 11.99
CA ARG A 183 0.87 -0.27 11.85
C ARG A 183 -0.11 -0.23 13.02
N LYS A 184 0.36 0.04 14.25
CA LYS A 184 -0.50 0.08 15.44
C LYS A 184 -1.22 1.43 15.58
N GLN A 185 -0.57 2.51 15.13
CA GLN A 185 -1.09 3.87 15.26
C GLN A 185 -1.91 4.35 14.07
N ARG A 186 -2.05 3.52 13.01
CA ARG A 186 -2.86 3.83 11.81
C ARG A 186 -2.41 5.12 11.14
N VAL A 187 -1.08 5.29 11.10
CA VAL A 187 -0.41 6.41 10.47
C VAL A 187 0.13 5.97 9.12
N LYS A 188 -0.26 6.68 8.07
CA LYS A 188 0.29 6.54 6.73
C LYS A 188 1.12 7.76 6.38
N ILE A 189 2.31 7.54 5.84
CA ILE A 189 3.13 8.63 5.28
C ILE A 189 3.25 8.40 3.78
N VAL A 190 2.99 9.44 3.00
CA VAL A 190 3.25 9.47 1.56
C VAL A 190 4.14 10.65 1.24
N ALA A 191 5.19 10.43 0.45
CA ALA A 191 6.09 11.50 0.07
C ALA A 191 6.48 11.44 -1.39
N THR A 192 6.81 12.58 -1.99
CA THR A 192 7.39 12.64 -3.35
C THR A 192 8.88 12.91 -3.30
N ALA A 193 9.63 12.27 -4.20
CA ALA A 193 11.05 12.55 -4.39
C ALA A 193 11.44 12.42 -5.87
N GLN A 194 12.42 13.19 -6.34
CA GLN A 194 12.94 13.05 -7.70
C GLN A 194 13.63 11.70 -7.94
N PHE A 195 14.51 11.32 -7.04
CA PHE A 195 15.23 10.07 -7.09
C PHE A 195 15.18 9.46 -5.70
N PHE A 196 14.91 8.15 -5.63
CA PHE A 196 14.88 7.46 -4.35
C PHE A 196 16.22 7.58 -3.62
N THR A 197 17.35 7.47 -4.34
CA THR A 197 18.71 7.60 -3.79
C THR A 197 19.06 8.98 -3.21
N ARG A 198 18.29 10.03 -3.53
CA ARG A 198 18.48 11.37 -2.94
C ARG A 198 17.83 11.50 -1.56
N VAL A 199 16.98 10.55 -1.18
CA VAL A 199 16.40 10.51 0.16
C VAL A 199 17.44 9.94 1.14
N ALA A 200 17.49 10.50 2.34
CA ALA A 200 18.37 10.04 3.41
C ALA A 200 18.20 8.52 3.66
N LYS A 201 19.32 7.81 3.83
CA LYS A 201 19.33 6.35 4.00
C LYS A 201 18.38 5.85 5.11
N PRO A 202 18.32 6.48 6.31
CA PRO A 202 17.39 6.04 7.36
C PRO A 202 15.94 6.01 6.91
N LEU A 203 15.49 7.02 6.16
CA LEU A 203 14.12 7.05 5.64
C LEU A 203 13.84 5.96 4.60
N ARG A 204 14.85 5.63 3.77
CA ARG A 204 14.71 4.59 2.75
C ARG A 204 14.57 3.21 3.37
N GLU A 205 15.25 2.96 4.49
CA GLU A 205 15.16 1.72 5.25
C GLU A 205 13.81 1.56 5.94
N GLN A 206 13.16 2.66 6.32
CA GLN A 206 11.81 2.65 6.89
C GLN A 206 10.69 2.65 5.84
N ALA A 207 11.02 2.80 4.56
CA ALA A 207 10.04 2.80 3.49
C ALA A 207 9.41 1.40 3.34
N ALA A 208 8.09 1.34 3.22
CA ALA A 208 7.37 0.10 2.92
C ALA A 208 7.32 -0.12 1.39
N THR A 209 6.90 0.91 0.64
CA THR A 209 6.75 0.80 -0.81
C THR A 209 7.30 2.01 -1.56
N VAL A 210 7.71 1.78 -2.80
CA VAL A 210 8.14 2.83 -3.73
C VAL A 210 7.31 2.75 -5.00
N VAL A 211 6.64 3.84 -5.34
CA VAL A 211 5.83 3.99 -6.54
C VAL A 211 6.61 4.76 -7.60
N SER A 212 7.08 4.06 -8.62
CA SER A 212 7.69 4.66 -9.80
C SER A 212 6.61 5.23 -10.71
N CYS A 213 6.65 6.55 -10.89
CA CYS A 213 5.69 7.32 -11.68
C CYS A 213 6.28 7.64 -13.06
N SER A 214 5.44 7.55 -14.08
CA SER A 214 5.78 7.99 -15.45
C SER A 214 4.55 8.57 -16.13
N THR A 215 4.68 9.73 -16.76
CA THR A 215 3.59 10.38 -17.49
C THR A 215 3.87 10.37 -18.98
N TRP A 216 2.87 9.97 -19.76
CA TRP A 216 2.89 9.94 -21.21
C TRP A 216 1.87 10.94 -21.75
N ALA A 217 2.23 11.63 -22.85
CA ALA A 217 1.42 12.68 -23.48
C ALA A 217 0.95 13.78 -22.50
N GLY A 218 1.74 14.05 -21.45
CA GLY A 218 1.43 15.07 -20.43
C GLY A 218 0.23 14.78 -19.53
N ARG A 219 -0.60 13.76 -19.81
CA ARG A 219 -1.82 13.45 -19.03
C ARG A 219 -1.95 11.99 -18.58
N LEU A 220 -1.42 11.01 -19.32
CA LEU A 220 -1.58 9.60 -18.96
C LEU A 220 -0.47 9.18 -18.00
N THR A 221 -0.79 9.02 -16.73
CA THR A 221 0.18 8.62 -15.69
C THR A 221 0.11 7.11 -15.45
N LYS A 222 1.27 6.47 -15.42
CA LYS A 222 1.44 5.05 -15.10
C LYS A 222 2.29 4.92 -13.84
N ASN A 223 1.75 4.21 -12.86
CA ASN A 223 2.34 3.96 -11.56
C ASN A 223 2.68 2.48 -11.42
N ARG A 224 3.91 2.21 -10.99
CA ARG A 224 4.39 0.86 -10.67
C ARG A 224 4.89 0.87 -9.25
N GLU A 225 4.20 0.13 -8.39
CA GLU A 225 4.54 0.00 -6.99
C GLU A 225 5.49 -1.18 -6.80
N TYR A 226 6.54 -0.97 -6.03
CA TYR A 226 7.56 -1.94 -5.69
C TYR A 226 7.72 -2.00 -4.17
N ASP A 227 8.15 -3.15 -3.67
CA ASP A 227 8.68 -3.25 -2.32
C ASP A 227 9.94 -2.36 -2.20
N ALA A 228 10.01 -1.53 -1.17
CA ALA A 228 11.06 -0.52 -1.08
C ALA A 228 12.47 -1.12 -0.89
N LEU A 229 12.59 -2.21 -0.12
CA LEU A 229 13.85 -2.89 0.11
C LEU A 229 14.39 -3.50 -1.20
N GLN A 230 13.51 -4.19 -1.94
CA GLN A 230 13.86 -4.73 -3.26
C GLN A 230 14.23 -3.63 -4.25
N TYR A 231 13.49 -2.51 -4.24
CA TYR A 231 13.74 -1.37 -5.12
C TYR A 231 15.10 -0.71 -4.80
N ALA A 232 15.45 -0.55 -3.52
CA ALA A 232 16.73 -0.01 -3.08
C ALA A 232 17.89 -0.88 -3.57
N THR A 233 17.81 -2.19 -3.38
CA THR A 233 18.87 -3.14 -3.77
C THR A 233 19.17 -3.08 -5.27
N VAL A 234 18.13 -2.92 -6.10
CA VAL A 234 18.31 -2.87 -7.56
C VAL A 234 18.88 -1.55 -8.05
N ILE A 235 18.57 -0.44 -7.40
CA ILE A 235 19.16 0.85 -7.77
C ILE A 235 20.62 0.94 -7.34
N GLU A 236 20.96 0.40 -6.17
CA GLU A 236 22.32 0.47 -5.62
C GLU A 236 23.27 -0.54 -6.29
N ASN A 237 22.76 -1.68 -6.79
CA ASN A 237 23.57 -2.70 -7.46
C ASN A 237 23.10 -2.94 -8.92
N PRO A 238 23.72 -2.27 -9.91
CA PRO A 238 23.42 -2.46 -11.33
C PRO A 238 23.61 -3.91 -11.82
N ALA A 239 24.46 -4.71 -11.17
CA ALA A 239 24.65 -6.13 -11.53
C ALA A 239 23.39 -6.99 -11.28
N VAL A 240 22.51 -6.58 -10.36
CA VAL A 240 21.25 -7.26 -10.01
C VAL A 240 20.14 -6.97 -11.03
N LEU A 241 20.31 -5.98 -11.93
CA LEU A 241 19.34 -5.60 -12.97
C LEU A 241 18.92 -6.75 -13.90
N LYS A 242 19.69 -7.85 -13.97
CA LYS A 242 19.30 -9.06 -14.72
C LYS A 242 18.04 -9.72 -14.14
N LYS A 243 17.76 -9.57 -12.84
CA LYS A 243 16.48 -9.98 -12.24
C LYS A 243 15.49 -8.81 -12.31
N LYS A 244 14.53 -8.87 -13.23
CA LYS A 244 13.42 -7.92 -13.30
C LYS A 244 12.60 -8.01 -12.00
N VAL A 245 12.68 -6.98 -11.15
CA VAL A 245 11.80 -6.85 -9.98
C VAL A 245 10.36 -6.78 -10.49
N LYS A 246 9.51 -7.69 -9.99
CA LYS A 246 8.09 -7.68 -10.32
C LYS A 246 7.42 -6.59 -9.49
N PRO A 247 6.70 -5.65 -10.10
CA PRO A 247 5.93 -4.67 -9.34
C PRO A 247 4.83 -5.39 -8.56
N LEU A 248 4.62 -4.95 -7.32
CA LEU A 248 3.52 -5.39 -6.46
C LEU A 248 2.17 -5.01 -7.08
N ARG A 249 2.09 -3.78 -7.60
CA ARG A 249 0.88 -3.25 -8.22
C ARG A 249 1.22 -2.37 -9.41
N LYS A 250 0.35 -2.41 -10.42
CA LYS A 250 0.38 -1.50 -11.56
C LYS A 250 -0.94 -0.76 -11.60
N SER A 251 -0.88 0.55 -11.78
CA SER A 251 -2.08 1.35 -12.03
C SER A 251 -1.78 2.42 -13.07
N SER A 252 -2.82 2.88 -13.75
CA SER A 252 -2.74 4.00 -14.68
C SER A 252 -3.98 4.85 -14.57
N PHE A 253 -3.83 6.14 -14.85
CA PHE A 253 -4.94 7.09 -14.84
C PHE A 253 -4.64 8.29 -15.73
N VAL A 254 -5.71 8.95 -16.15
CA VAL A 254 -5.63 10.22 -16.87
C VAL A 254 -5.73 11.35 -15.86
N GLN A 255 -4.79 12.29 -15.93
CA GLN A 255 -4.81 13.52 -15.16
C GLN A 255 -5.93 14.43 -15.70
N SER A 256 -7.08 14.43 -15.03
CA SER A 256 -8.16 15.38 -15.28
C SER A 256 -7.74 16.77 -14.80
N ASP A 257 -8.38 17.81 -15.34
CA ASP A 257 -8.11 19.17 -14.91
C ASP A 257 -8.56 19.41 -13.47
N GLY A 258 -9.67 18.77 -13.04
CA GLY A 258 -10.08 18.76 -11.64
C GLY A 258 -8.98 18.22 -10.71
N LEU A 259 -8.37 17.07 -11.05
CA LEU A 259 -7.29 16.50 -10.23
C LEU A 259 -6.05 17.39 -10.17
N ARG A 260 -5.76 18.15 -11.23
CA ARG A 260 -4.67 19.13 -11.21
C ARG A 260 -5.00 20.36 -10.39
N ALA A 261 -6.24 20.84 -10.44
CA ALA A 261 -6.71 21.95 -9.64
C ALA A 261 -6.74 21.61 -8.13
N CYS A 262 -6.79 20.33 -7.77
CA CYS A 262 -6.75 19.88 -6.37
C CYS A 262 -5.44 20.25 -5.65
N TYR A 263 -4.35 20.45 -6.39
CA TYR A 263 -3.06 20.84 -5.82
C TYR A 263 -2.54 22.07 -6.55
N ASP A 264 -2.48 23.19 -5.85
CA ASP A 264 -1.96 24.41 -6.45
C ASP A 264 -0.44 24.43 -6.32
N THR A 265 0.26 24.28 -7.44
CA THR A 265 1.73 24.35 -7.47
C THR A 265 2.20 25.81 -7.35
N PHE A 266 1.33 26.79 -7.65
CA PHE A 266 1.69 28.21 -7.71
C PHE A 266 2.04 28.78 -6.34
N GLU A 267 1.39 28.31 -5.27
CA GLU A 267 1.68 28.78 -3.90
C GLU A 267 3.11 28.42 -3.44
N LYS A 268 3.66 27.28 -3.90
CA LYS A 268 5.07 26.91 -3.64
C LYS A 268 6.04 27.88 -4.33
N ILE A 269 5.70 28.34 -5.53
CA ILE A 269 6.48 29.36 -6.26
C ILE A 269 6.44 30.69 -5.51
N GLU A 270 5.28 31.09 -5.02
CA GLU A 270 5.14 32.31 -4.20
C GLU A 270 5.90 32.22 -2.88
N ARG A 271 5.89 31.05 -2.22
CA ARG A 271 6.66 30.81 -1.00
C ARG A 271 8.16 30.88 -1.25
N MET A 272 8.64 30.28 -2.35
CA MET A 272 10.05 30.35 -2.76
C MET A 272 10.48 31.78 -3.13
N ALA A 273 9.59 32.60 -3.71
CA ALA A 273 9.85 34.01 -4.00
C ALA A 273 10.06 34.85 -2.72
N LYS A 274 9.50 34.41 -1.59
CA LYS A 274 9.62 35.11 -0.29
C LYS A 274 10.84 34.68 0.54
N ILE A 275 11.56 33.63 0.15
CA ILE A 275 12.75 33.20 0.89
C ILE A 275 13.91 34.15 0.54
N PRO A 276 14.45 34.92 1.50
CA PRO A 276 15.59 35.79 1.23
C PRO A 276 16.78 34.93 0.83
N PHE A 277 17.39 35.26 -0.32
CA PHE A 277 18.62 34.61 -0.75
C PHE A 277 19.71 34.87 0.30
N SER A 278 20.14 33.83 1.01
CA SER A 278 21.34 33.92 1.85
C SER A 278 22.54 34.31 0.97
N PRO A 279 23.21 35.44 1.26
CA PRO A 279 24.35 35.90 0.49
C PRO A 279 25.43 34.83 0.38
N ARG A 280 26.11 34.76 -0.76
CA ARG A 280 27.22 33.81 -1.01
C ARG A 280 28.33 33.86 0.05
N LYS A 281 28.43 34.94 0.83
CA LYS A 281 29.43 35.11 1.91
C LYS A 281 29.18 34.24 3.15
N ASP A 282 27.95 33.77 3.36
CA ASP A 282 27.60 32.96 4.55
C ASP A 282 27.64 31.45 4.26
N ARG A 283 27.88 31.06 3.01
CA ARG A 283 28.16 29.68 2.62
C ARG A 283 29.67 29.47 2.76
N GLY A 284 30.10 29.25 4.00
CA GLY A 284 31.49 28.95 4.32
C GLY A 284 32.07 27.90 3.37
N GLU A 285 33.32 28.14 2.99
CA GLU A 285 34.22 27.18 2.34
C GLU A 285 34.29 25.87 3.13
#